data_AF-A0A318NJ86-F1
#
_entry.id   AF-A0A318NJ86-F1
#
_cell.length_a   1.000
_cell.length_b   1.000
_cell.length_c   1.000
_cell.angle_alpha   90.00
_cell.angle_beta   90.00
_cell.angle_gamma   90.00
#
_symmetry.space_group_name_H-M   'P 1'
#
loop_
_entity.id
_entity.type
_entity.pdbx_description
1 polymer ?
#
loop_
_entity_poly.entity_id
_entity_poly.type
_entity_poly.pdbx_seq_one_letter_code
_entity_poly.pdbx_strand_id
1 'polypeptide(L)'
;MTIWAEIKVDCVVTGGRVATVTGEVVDADPMSREIGWMKQRFGFSVADNGRGHFDRVGWSGPQLRDVPGRPDDPELRRCMAPAPFHTVRAGGYTVVDANFAG
;
A
#
# COMPACT_ATOMS: atom_id res chain seq x y z
N MET A 1 10.30 -13.35 -12.02
CA MET A 1 10.55 -11.89 -12.07
C MET A 1 9.91 -11.29 -10.83
N THR A 2 10.64 -10.44 -10.12
CA THR A 2 10.16 -9.76 -8.91
C THR A 2 10.09 -8.27 -9.21
N ILE A 3 8.94 -7.66 -8.96
CA ILE A 3 8.70 -6.22 -9.10
C ILE A 3 8.72 -5.61 -7.69
N TRP A 4 9.38 -4.48 -7.51
CA TRP A 4 9.47 -3.82 -6.19
C TRP A 4 9.53 -2.31 -6.30
N ALA A 5 9.03 -1.64 -5.25
CA ALA A 5 9.13 -0.20 -5.04
C ALA A 5 9.39 0.08 -3.55
N GLU A 6 10.27 1.02 -3.28
CA GLU A 6 10.50 1.62 -1.97
C GLU A 6 9.74 2.94 -1.90
N ILE A 7 8.94 3.10 -0.85
CA ILE A 7 8.13 4.30 -0.63
C ILE A 7 8.64 5.07 0.59
N LYS A 8 8.71 6.39 0.45
CA LYS A 8 8.79 7.29 1.60
C LYS A 8 7.40 7.46 2.17
N VAL A 9 7.16 6.86 3.32
CA VAL A 9 5.87 6.89 4.02
C VAL A 9 5.49 8.32 4.37
N ASP A 10 4.27 8.71 3.98
CA ASP A 10 3.69 10.02 4.25
C ASP A 10 2.41 9.95 5.11
N CYS A 11 1.87 8.75 5.34
CA CYS A 11 0.79 8.49 6.29
C CYS A 11 0.81 7.05 6.79
N VAL A 12 0.54 6.87 8.10
CA VAL A 12 0.17 5.61 8.72
C VAL A 12 -1.07 5.87 9.59
N VAL A 13 -2.15 5.13 9.36
CA VAL A 13 -3.37 5.19 10.18
C VAL A 13 -3.76 3.78 10.57
N THR A 14 -4.19 3.62 11.81
CA THR A 14 -4.68 2.36 12.36
C THR A 14 -6.08 2.55 12.90
N GLY A 15 -6.93 1.53 12.77
CA GLY A 15 -8.24 1.48 13.40
C GLY A 15 -8.60 0.04 13.73
N GLY A 16 -8.66 -0.28 15.02
CA GLY A 16 -8.78 -1.67 15.46
C GLY A 16 -7.61 -2.52 14.95
N ARG A 17 -7.90 -3.57 14.18
CA ARG A 17 -6.88 -4.45 13.57
C ARG A 17 -6.57 -4.13 12.11
N VAL A 18 -6.97 -2.96 11.62
CA VAL A 18 -6.71 -2.52 10.25
C VAL A 18 -5.69 -1.40 10.25
N ALA A 19 -4.70 -1.48 9.36
CA ALA A 19 -3.73 -0.42 9.12
C ALA A 19 -3.77 0.01 7.66
N THR A 20 -3.57 1.30 7.43
CA THR A 20 -3.36 1.93 6.13
C THR A 20 -2.03 2.64 6.13
N VAL A 21 -1.21 2.38 5.12
CA VAL A 21 0.07 3.04 4.86
C VAL A 21 0.02 3.67 3.47
N THR A 22 0.39 4.93 3.36
CA THR A 22 0.65 5.56 2.06
C THR A 22 2.04 6.17 2.01
N GLY A 23 2.58 6.29 0.80
CA GLY A 23 3.86 6.94 0.59
C GLY A 23 4.18 7.13 -0.88
N GLU A 24 5.15 7.98 -1.16
CA GLU A 24 5.63 8.26 -2.52
C GLU A 24 6.84 7.40 -2.85
N VAL A 25 6.88 6.85 -4.07
CA VAL A 25 7.99 6.01 -4.52
C VAL A 25 9.28 6.84 -4.60
N VAL A 26 10.28 6.41 -3.84
CA VAL A 26 11.64 6.98 -3.84
C VAL A 26 12.65 6.07 -4.52
N ASP A 27 12.34 4.78 -4.64
CA ASP A 27 13.11 3.86 -5.44
C ASP A 27 12.26 2.71 -5.99
N ALA A 28 12.68 2.05 -7.06
CA ALA A 28 11.99 0.91 -7.64
C ALA A 28 12.90 0.07 -8.54
N ASP A 29 12.44 -1.11 -8.93
CA ASP A 29 13.10 -1.90 -9.97
C ASP A 29 13.11 -1.18 -11.34
N PRO A 30 14.02 -1.54 -12.27
CA PRO A 30 14.17 -0.84 -13.54
C PRO A 30 12.89 -0.73 -14.38
N MET A 31 12.06 -1.78 -14.42
CA MET A 31 10.82 -1.77 -15.19
C MET A 31 9.82 -0.80 -14.56
N SER A 32 9.69 -0.82 -13.24
CA SER A 32 8.84 0.11 -12.49
C SER A 32 9.27 1.57 -12.67
N ARG A 33 10.58 1.84 -12.73
CA ARG A 33 11.10 3.19 -13.04
C ARG A 33 10.75 3.62 -14.47
N GLU A 34 10.91 2.73 -15.45
CA GLU A 34 10.62 2.99 -16.88
C GLU A 34 9.15 3.32 -17.12
N ILE A 35 8.24 2.61 -16.44
CA ILE A 35 6.79 2.85 -16.55
C ILE A 35 6.30 4.02 -15.68
N GLY A 36 7.21 4.78 -15.05
CA GLY A 36 6.87 6.06 -14.41
C GLY A 36 6.37 5.98 -12.97
N TRP A 37 6.75 4.95 -12.18
CA TRP A 37 6.32 4.84 -10.78
C TRP A 37 6.97 5.87 -9.85
N MET A 38 8.11 6.45 -10.23
CA MET A 38 8.85 7.38 -9.38
C MET A 38 7.99 8.60 -8.99
N LYS A 39 8.04 8.99 -7.72
CA LYS A 39 7.26 10.09 -7.12
C LYS A 39 5.74 9.89 -7.10
N GLN A 40 5.25 8.75 -7.59
CA GLN A 40 3.84 8.43 -7.49
C GLN A 40 3.51 7.87 -6.12
N ARG A 41 2.26 8.08 -5.67
CA ARG A 41 1.80 7.57 -4.37
C ARG A 41 1.26 6.15 -4.50
N PHE A 42 1.69 5.30 -3.58
CA PHE A 42 1.15 3.97 -3.35
C PHE A 42 0.40 3.93 -2.02
N GLY A 43 -0.57 3.01 -1.94
CA GLY A 43 -1.31 2.69 -0.74
C GLY A 43 -1.20 1.21 -0.45
N PHE A 44 -1.07 0.87 0.84
CA PHE A 44 -1.04 -0.49 1.35
C PHE A 44 -1.96 -0.59 2.56
N SER A 45 -2.77 -1.64 2.60
CA SER A 45 -3.68 -1.91 3.71
C SER A 45 -3.39 -3.27 4.30
N VAL A 46 -3.47 -3.39 5.61
CA VAL A 46 -3.37 -4.63 6.38
C VAL A 46 -4.65 -4.82 7.16
N ALA A 47 -5.20 -6.03 7.17
CA ALA A 47 -6.14 -6.52 8.17
C ALA A 47 -5.48 -7.68 8.93
N ASP A 48 -5.11 -7.41 10.18
CA ASP A 48 -4.65 -8.40 11.15
C ASP A 48 -5.87 -9.21 11.62
N ASN A 49 -5.92 -10.49 11.22
CA ASN A 49 -7.05 -11.36 11.53
C ASN A 49 -6.85 -12.10 12.87
N GLY A 50 -5.76 -11.84 13.58
CA GLY A 50 -5.45 -12.46 14.86
C GLY A 50 -4.89 -13.87 14.76
N ARG A 51 -4.64 -14.48 15.92
CA ARG A 51 -3.98 -15.78 16.02
C ARG A 51 -4.83 -16.88 15.37
N GLY A 52 -4.18 -17.72 14.57
CA GLY A 52 -4.82 -18.86 13.92
C GLY A 52 -5.52 -18.52 12.59
N HIS A 53 -5.50 -17.24 12.18
CA HIS A 53 -6.04 -16.79 10.90
C HIS A 53 -4.95 -16.14 10.06
N PHE A 54 -5.05 -16.27 8.74
CA PHE A 54 -4.15 -15.57 7.83
C PHE A 54 -4.63 -14.14 7.64
N ASP A 55 -3.72 -13.19 7.78
CA ASP A 55 -3.99 -11.78 7.54
C ASP A 55 -4.36 -11.51 6.09
N ARG A 56 -5.00 -10.37 5.88
CA ARG A 56 -5.26 -9.87 4.53
C ARG A 56 -4.50 -8.59 4.27
N VAL A 57 -4.07 -8.43 3.03
CA VAL A 57 -3.39 -7.23 2.54
C VAL A 57 -4.06 -6.72 1.27
N GLY A 58 -3.98 -5.41 1.06
CA GLY A 58 -4.41 -4.76 -0.17
C GLY A 58 -3.35 -3.75 -0.57
N TRP A 59 -3.23 -3.49 -1.88
CA TRP A 59 -2.33 -2.45 -2.37
C TRP A 59 -2.95 -1.73 -3.57
N SER A 60 -2.69 -0.44 -3.67
CA SER A 60 -3.04 0.40 -4.81
C SER A 60 -1.77 1.05 -5.31
N GLY A 61 -1.44 0.78 -6.57
CA GLY A 61 -0.31 1.36 -7.27
C GLY A 61 -0.67 2.63 -8.01
N PRO A 62 0.33 3.23 -8.66
CA PRO A 62 0.20 4.58 -9.12
C PRO A 62 -0.71 4.58 -10.33
N GLN A 63 -1.52 5.61 -10.41
CA GLN A 63 -2.30 5.84 -11.61
C GLN A 63 -1.32 6.41 -12.63
N LEU A 64 -0.94 5.57 -13.58
CA LEU A 64 -0.10 5.97 -14.68
C LEU A 64 -0.86 7.05 -15.46
N ARG A 65 -0.40 8.31 -15.31
CA ARG A 65 -0.88 9.44 -16.11
C ARG A 65 -0.42 9.23 -17.56
N ASP A 66 -1.13 9.84 -18.50
CA ASP A 66 -0.76 9.85 -19.92
C ASP A 66 -0.78 8.48 -20.62
N VAL A 67 -1.51 7.48 -20.09
CA VAL A 67 -1.79 6.25 -20.84
C VAL A 67 -2.86 6.54 -21.89
N PRO A 68 -2.56 6.44 -23.21
CA PRO A 68 -3.52 6.75 -24.26
C PRO A 68 -4.79 5.92 -24.11
N GLY A 69 -5.95 6.59 -24.05
CA GLY A 69 -7.26 5.94 -23.92
C GLY A 69 -7.69 5.58 -22.49
N ARG A 70 -6.90 5.91 -21.47
CA ARG A 70 -7.31 5.81 -20.06
C ARG A 70 -7.61 7.21 -19.52
N PRO A 71 -8.79 7.45 -18.90
CA PRO A 71 -9.00 8.70 -18.17
C PRO A 71 -7.93 8.82 -17.08
N ASP A 72 -7.49 10.04 -16.81
CA ASP A 72 -6.63 10.31 -15.66
C ASP A 72 -7.40 9.89 -14.40
N ASP A 73 -7.00 8.75 -13.84
CA ASP A 73 -7.52 8.36 -12.54
C ASP A 73 -7.01 9.42 -11.51
N PRO A 74 -7.81 9.75 -10.48
CA PRO A 74 -7.47 10.80 -9.52
C PRO A 74 -6.40 10.31 -8.53
N GLU A 75 -5.26 11.01 -8.47
CA GLU A 75 -4.09 10.61 -7.66
C GLU A 75 -4.50 10.10 -6.28
N LEU A 76 -3.88 8.99 -5.87
CA LEU A 76 -4.08 8.44 -4.53
C LEU A 76 -3.75 9.52 -3.50
N ARG A 77 -4.69 9.79 -2.60
CA ARG A 77 -4.52 10.78 -1.54
C ARG A 77 -3.84 10.15 -0.33
N ARG A 78 -3.26 10.99 0.53
CA ARG A 78 -2.70 10.55 1.82
C ARG A 78 -3.75 9.78 2.62
N CYS A 79 -3.31 8.70 3.26
CA CYS A 79 -4.13 7.82 4.10
C CYS A 79 -5.29 7.12 3.34
N MET A 80 -5.25 7.08 2.01
CA MET A 80 -6.18 6.32 1.19
C MET A 80 -5.48 5.05 0.69
N ALA A 81 -6.05 3.89 1.00
CA ALA A 81 -5.58 2.60 0.52
C ALA A 81 -6.79 1.67 0.27
N PRO A 82 -6.65 0.63 -0.56
CA PRO A 82 -7.78 -0.21 -0.93
C PRO A 82 -8.21 -1.12 0.23
N ALA A 83 -9.37 -1.76 0.09
CA ALA A 83 -9.74 -2.83 1.00
C ALA A 83 -8.68 -3.96 0.99
N PRO A 84 -8.39 -4.63 2.11
CA PRO A 84 -7.51 -5.80 2.11
C PRO A 84 -8.15 -6.98 1.34
N PHE A 85 -7.59 -7.35 0.19
CA PHE A 85 -8.18 -8.35 -0.71
C PHE A 85 -7.37 -9.66 -0.83
N HIS A 86 -6.06 -9.63 -0.67
CA HIS A 86 -5.21 -10.83 -0.74
C HIS A 86 -4.98 -11.45 0.64
N THR A 87 -5.06 -12.77 0.73
CA THR A 87 -4.67 -13.51 1.94
C THR A 87 -3.17 -13.74 1.94
N VAL A 88 -2.50 -13.41 3.06
CA VAL A 88 -1.07 -13.65 3.25
C VAL A 88 -0.80 -15.15 3.33
N ARG A 89 0.22 -15.63 2.60
CA ARG A 89 0.57 -17.07 2.55
C ARG A 89 1.48 -17.54 3.68
N ALA A 90 2.30 -16.64 4.21
CA ALA A 90 3.27 -16.93 5.26
C ALA A 90 3.60 -15.66 6.05
N GLY A 91 3.93 -15.83 7.33
CA GLY A 91 4.10 -14.71 8.26
C GLY A 91 2.76 -14.08 8.64
N GLY A 92 2.82 -12.82 9.05
CA GLY A 92 1.66 -12.03 9.45
C GLY A 92 2.12 -10.63 9.88
N TYR A 93 1.15 -9.79 10.16
CA TYR A 93 1.30 -8.44 10.65
C TYR A 93 0.65 -8.34 12.02
N THR A 94 1.21 -7.50 12.89
CA THR A 94 0.54 -7.11 14.13
C THR A 94 0.17 -5.64 13.99
N VAL A 95 -1.13 -5.38 13.97
CA VAL A 95 -1.64 -4.01 13.96
C VAL A 95 -1.93 -3.60 15.40
N VAL A 96 -1.19 -2.58 15.86
CA VAL A 96 -1.45 -1.91 17.14
C VAL A 96 -2.09 -0.56 16.84
N ASP A 97 -3.10 -0.19 17.62
CA ASP A 97 -3.68 1.14 17.49
C ASP A 97 -2.63 2.18 17.87
N ALA A 98 -2.50 3.25 17.08
CA ALA A 98 -1.61 4.37 17.38
C ALA A 98 -1.93 5.02 18.74
N ASN A 99 -3.15 4.85 19.26
CA ASN A 99 -3.54 5.32 20.60
C ASN A 99 -3.26 4.30 21.73
N PHE A 100 -2.78 3.09 21.42
CA PHE A 100 -2.39 2.10 22.41
C PHE A 100 -0.94 2.33 22.87
N ALA A 101 -0.71 3.44 23.58
CA ALA A 101 0.39 3.54 24.54
C ALA A 101 -0.10 2.91 25.85
N GLY A 102 0.11 1.59 25.98
CA GLY A 102 -0.01 0.88 27.25
C GLY A 102 1.31 0.88 28.00
#